data_AF-A0A162A782-F1
#
_entry.id   AF-A0A162A782-F1
#
_cell.length_a   1.000
_cell.length_b   1.000
_cell.length_c   1.000
_cell.angle_alpha   90.00
_cell.angle_beta   90.00
_cell.angle_gamma   90.00
#
_symmetry.space_group_name_H-M   'P 1'
#
loop_
_entity.id
_entity.type
_entity.pdbx_description
1 polymer ?
#
loop_
_entity_poly.entity_id
_entity_poly.type
_entity_poly.pdbx_seq_one_letter_code
_entity_poly.pdbx_strand_id
1 'polypeptide(L)'
;MKKLNFTYFTILFSVLSYSSNGYSAKLCDDNGQNCEAAPIEGSILTLNADGKSFTLAPANQSYGIVGEIKMFELAHKRPKNCIPLHGQTIYASEWPELVFYYTDDPNAHSVQLSDFRGEFVRGLDEGRGVDKNRQPRTWQADMVGEHDHDVQFTNMSNDGTYGSDVDRGNGVGAHSKVFKTTKSGGYETRPRNQVVSHCVIAGNKATI
;
A
#
# COMPACT_ATOMS: atom_id res chain seq x y z
N MET A 1 23.82 15.30 -1.43
CA MET A 1 23.91 14.98 -2.88
C MET A 1 24.85 15.99 -3.53
N LYS A 2 25.87 15.55 -4.29
CA LYS A 2 26.82 16.45 -4.97
C LYS A 2 26.21 16.90 -6.31
N LYS A 3 26.17 18.21 -6.58
CA LYS A 3 25.78 18.77 -7.88
C LYS A 3 27.05 19.11 -8.66
N LEU A 4 27.14 18.65 -9.89
CA LEU A 4 28.19 19.03 -10.85
C LEU A 4 27.53 19.86 -11.96
N ASN A 5 27.98 21.10 -12.16
CA ASN A 5 27.46 22.02 -13.17
C ASN A 5 28.33 21.97 -14.43
N PHE A 6 27.74 21.77 -15.61
CA PHE A 6 28.45 21.75 -16.88
C PHE A 6 27.86 22.73 -17.91
N THR A 7 28.72 23.27 -18.79
CA THR A 7 28.36 24.39 -19.69
C THR A 7 28.09 23.95 -21.14
N TYR A 8 28.76 22.92 -21.67
CA TYR A 8 28.50 22.34 -23.01
C TYR A 8 28.90 20.84 -23.09
N PHE A 9 28.25 20.05 -23.96
CA PHE A 9 28.17 18.59 -23.87
C PHE A 9 29.12 17.85 -24.84
N THR A 10 30.01 16.99 -24.32
CA THR A 10 30.58 15.86 -25.06
C THR A 10 30.77 14.70 -24.09
N ILE A 11 29.88 13.70 -24.12
CA ILE A 11 30.05 12.49 -23.31
C ILE A 11 30.98 11.53 -24.04
N LEU A 12 32.23 11.45 -23.60
CA LEU A 12 33.13 10.35 -23.91
C LEU A 12 32.87 9.22 -22.90
N PHE A 13 32.10 8.20 -23.30
CA PHE A 13 32.05 6.93 -22.57
C PHE A 13 33.38 6.19 -22.77
N SER A 14 34.41 6.53 -21.99
CA SER A 14 35.65 5.76 -22.00
C SER A 14 35.68 4.77 -20.84
N VAL A 15 35.54 3.50 -21.22
CA VAL A 15 35.96 2.27 -20.51
C VAL A 15 35.13 1.89 -19.26
N LEU A 16 34.28 0.88 -19.44
CA LEU A 16 33.83 -0.02 -18.36
C LEU A 16 35.06 -0.79 -17.84
N SER A 17 35.56 -0.46 -16.65
CA SER A 17 36.55 -1.31 -15.98
C SER A 17 35.84 -2.28 -15.03
N TYR A 18 35.95 -3.58 -15.33
CA TYR A 18 35.52 -4.67 -14.45
C TYR A 18 36.54 -4.86 -13.32
N SER A 19 36.08 -4.86 -12.07
CA SER A 19 36.87 -5.29 -10.92
C SER A 19 36.09 -6.31 -10.10
N SER A 20 36.75 -7.01 -9.17
CA SER A 20 36.10 -7.95 -8.23
C SER A 20 35.03 -7.32 -7.34
N ASN A 21 34.87 -5.99 -7.37
CA ASN A 21 33.93 -5.21 -6.55
C ASN A 21 32.79 -4.59 -7.38
N GLY A 22 32.56 -5.05 -8.62
CA GLY A 22 31.44 -4.62 -9.47
C GLY A 22 31.78 -3.61 -10.57
N TYR A 23 30.73 -3.08 -11.22
CA TYR A 23 30.85 -2.08 -12.30
C TYR A 23 31.02 -0.66 -11.72
N SER A 24 31.91 0.12 -12.30
CA SER A 24 32.07 1.55 -12.00
C SER A 24 32.01 2.38 -13.28
N ALA A 25 31.38 3.55 -13.23
CA ALA A 25 31.48 4.56 -14.28
C ALA A 25 32.31 5.73 -13.77
N LYS A 26 33.20 6.24 -14.61
CA LYS A 26 33.91 7.50 -14.36
C LYS A 26 33.12 8.65 -14.97
N LEU A 27 32.74 9.61 -14.15
CA LEU A 27 32.28 10.91 -14.62
C LEU A 27 33.47 11.86 -14.57
N CYS A 28 33.78 12.49 -15.69
CA CYS A 28 34.88 13.43 -15.82
C CYS A 28 34.35 14.83 -16.10
N ASP A 29 35.15 15.84 -15.76
CA ASP A 29 34.94 17.20 -16.27
C ASP A 29 35.20 17.31 -17.77
N ASP A 30 34.88 18.49 -18.33
CA ASP A 30 34.94 18.78 -19.78
C ASP A 30 36.33 18.51 -20.39
N ASN A 31 37.39 18.52 -19.57
CA ASN A 31 38.77 18.30 -20.00
C ASN A 31 39.26 16.86 -19.76
N GLY A 32 38.43 15.99 -19.18
CA GLY A 32 38.82 14.62 -18.83
C GLY A 32 39.85 14.52 -17.70
N GLN A 33 40.09 15.62 -16.97
CA GLN A 33 41.18 15.72 -15.99
C GLN A 33 40.71 15.45 -14.56
N ASN A 34 39.46 15.79 -14.24
CA ASN A 34 38.85 15.50 -12.94
C ASN A 34 37.80 14.41 -13.09
N CYS A 35 38.24 13.16 -12.98
CA CYS A 35 37.36 11.99 -13.06
C CYS A 35 37.11 11.38 -11.68
N GLU A 36 35.85 11.30 -11.25
CA GLU A 36 35.45 10.58 -10.03
C GLU A 36 34.86 9.22 -10.43
N ALA A 37 35.37 8.13 -9.84
CA ALA A 37 34.81 6.80 -10.04
C ALA A 37 33.60 6.62 -9.11
N ALA A 38 32.42 6.40 -9.67
CA ALA A 38 31.21 6.10 -8.91
C ALA A 38 30.86 4.60 -9.07
N PRO A 39 30.59 3.87 -7.98
CA PRO A 39 30.03 2.53 -8.08
C PRO A 39 28.62 2.63 -8.72
N ILE A 40 28.43 1.93 -9.84
CA ILE A 40 27.17 1.97 -10.62
C ILE A 40 26.34 0.71 -10.46
N GLU A 41 26.66 -0.18 -9.51
CA GLU A 41 25.84 -1.37 -9.31
C GLU A 41 24.44 -0.96 -8.83
N GLY A 42 23.52 -0.96 -9.81
CA GLY A 42 22.15 -0.52 -9.71
C GLY A 42 21.91 0.99 -9.64
N SER A 43 22.93 1.85 -9.57
CA SER A 43 22.73 3.31 -9.52
C SER A 43 22.10 3.83 -10.82
N ILE A 44 21.12 4.73 -10.74
CA ILE A 44 20.57 5.41 -11.91
C ILE A 44 21.08 6.85 -11.99
N LEU A 45 21.46 7.23 -13.20
CA LEU A 45 21.86 8.56 -13.59
C LEU A 45 20.64 9.34 -14.10
N THR A 46 20.12 10.27 -13.28
CA THR A 46 18.96 11.10 -13.64
C THR A 46 19.44 12.46 -14.12
N LEU A 47 18.96 12.93 -15.28
CA LEU A 47 19.16 14.31 -15.73
C LEU A 47 18.30 15.24 -14.86
N ASN A 48 18.93 16.24 -14.25
CA ASN A 48 18.24 17.22 -13.42
C ASN A 48 17.43 18.19 -14.29
N ALA A 49 16.42 18.81 -13.69
CA ALA A 49 15.49 19.73 -14.38
C ALA A 49 16.18 20.98 -14.97
N ASP A 50 17.43 21.27 -14.58
CA ASP A 50 18.25 22.33 -15.18
C ASP A 50 18.78 21.98 -16.58
N GLY A 51 18.63 20.72 -17.01
CA GLY A 51 19.13 20.20 -18.28
C GLY A 51 20.65 20.15 -18.40
N LYS A 52 21.38 20.39 -17.30
CA LYS A 52 22.85 20.60 -17.28
C LYS A 52 23.59 19.81 -16.23
N SER A 53 22.88 19.19 -15.29
CA SER A 53 23.49 18.35 -14.26
C SER A 53 22.83 16.99 -14.18
N PHE A 54 23.59 15.96 -13.77
CA PHE A 54 23.06 14.63 -13.50
C PHE A 54 23.20 14.31 -12.02
N THR A 55 22.24 13.57 -11.47
CA THR A 55 22.32 13.01 -10.12
C THR A 55 22.39 11.50 -10.21
N LEU A 56 23.41 10.91 -9.58
CA LEU A 56 23.48 9.47 -9.30
C LEU A 56 22.64 9.19 -8.05
N ALA A 57 21.52 8.48 -8.23
CA ALA A 57 20.72 7.96 -7.14
C ALA A 57 21.03 6.46 -6.93
N PRO A 58 21.13 5.97 -5.67
CA PRO A 58 21.36 4.55 -5.41
C PRO A 58 20.17 3.70 -5.90
N ALA A 59 20.50 2.52 -6.43
CA ALA A 59 19.60 1.50 -7.00
C ALA A 59 18.32 1.14 -6.26
N ASN A 60 18.31 1.39 -4.96
CA ASN A 60 17.28 0.92 -4.05
C ASN A 60 16.19 1.97 -3.83
N GLN A 61 15.99 2.87 -4.80
CA GLN A 61 14.92 3.84 -4.82
C GLN A 61 13.85 3.37 -5.82
N SER A 62 12.63 3.10 -5.34
CA SER A 62 11.52 2.78 -6.24
C SER A 62 11.17 4.01 -7.06
N TYR A 63 11.08 3.84 -8.39
CA TYR A 63 10.43 4.78 -9.30
C TYR A 63 8.92 4.72 -9.09
N GLY A 64 8.47 5.46 -8.09
CA GLY A 64 7.05 5.74 -7.92
C GLY A 64 6.86 7.21 -7.64
N ILE A 65 5.65 7.67 -7.92
CA ILE A 65 5.24 9.01 -7.51
C ILE A 65 5.05 9.03 -5.99
N VAL A 66 5.40 10.14 -5.34
CA VAL A 66 5.14 10.31 -3.91
C VAL A 66 3.66 10.05 -3.64
N GLY A 67 3.35 9.25 -2.62
CA GLY A 67 1.98 8.84 -2.30
C GLY A 67 1.51 7.55 -2.98
N GLU A 68 2.25 7.01 -3.95
CA GLU A 68 1.91 5.72 -4.57
C GLU A 68 2.01 4.57 -3.56
N ILE A 69 0.96 3.76 -3.47
CA ILE A 69 0.96 2.52 -2.68
C ILE A 69 1.43 1.36 -3.55
N LYS A 70 2.47 0.66 -3.10
CA LYS A 70 3.00 -0.54 -3.76
C LYS A 70 2.88 -1.77 -2.87
N MET A 71 2.76 -2.92 -3.50
CA MET A 71 2.70 -4.24 -2.86
C MET A 71 3.97 -5.02 -3.15
N PHE A 72 4.49 -5.71 -2.14
CA PHE A 72 5.69 -6.53 -2.23
C PHE A 72 5.41 -7.89 -1.62
N GLU A 73 5.70 -8.96 -2.35
CA GLU A 73 5.59 -10.34 -1.84
C GLU A 73 6.47 -10.54 -0.60
N LEU A 74 7.68 -9.97 -0.61
CA LEU A 74 8.64 -10.06 0.49
C LEU A 74 8.89 -8.69 1.12
N ALA A 75 8.49 -8.49 2.37
CA ALA A 75 8.59 -7.20 3.07
C ALA A 75 10.02 -6.63 3.15
N HIS A 76 11.04 -7.49 3.23
CA HIS A 76 12.45 -7.08 3.31
C HIS A 76 13.05 -6.70 1.96
N LYS A 77 12.34 -6.94 0.85
CA LYS A 77 12.74 -6.52 -0.51
C LYS A 77 12.21 -5.13 -0.88
N ARG A 78 11.49 -4.47 0.03
CA ARG A 78 10.99 -3.11 -0.18
C ARG A 78 12.16 -2.12 -0.33
N PRO A 79 12.09 -1.20 -1.31
CA PRO A 79 12.99 -0.07 -1.43
C PRO A 79 12.99 0.79 -0.17
N LYS A 80 14.12 1.46 0.13
CA LYS A 80 14.26 2.26 1.37
C LYS A 80 13.30 3.46 1.42
N ASN A 81 12.92 3.99 0.26
CA ASN A 81 11.95 5.08 0.13
C ASN A 81 10.49 4.59 0.09
N CYS A 82 10.23 3.30 0.28
CA CYS A 82 8.89 2.75 0.40
C CYS A 82 8.60 2.47 1.88
N ILE A 83 7.87 3.38 2.52
CA ILE A 83 7.60 3.30 3.96
C ILE A 83 6.44 2.32 4.21
N PRO A 84 6.58 1.33 5.11
CA PRO A 84 5.48 0.44 5.50
C PRO A 84 4.18 1.19 5.82
N LEU A 85 3.03 0.62 5.50
CA LEU A 85 1.74 1.15 5.94
C LEU A 85 1.23 0.35 7.14
N HIS A 86 1.81 0.62 8.32
CA HIS A 86 1.53 -0.10 9.58
C HIS A 86 0.88 0.81 10.64
N GLY A 87 0.25 1.93 10.22
CA GLY A 87 -0.39 2.86 11.16
C GLY A 87 0.55 3.84 11.87
N GLN A 88 1.85 3.84 11.52
CA GLN A 88 2.84 4.67 12.20
C GLN A 88 2.80 6.14 11.74
N THR A 89 3.22 7.03 12.63
CA THR A 89 3.47 8.44 12.32
C THR A 89 4.84 8.63 11.69
N ILE A 90 4.90 9.41 10.62
CA ILE A 90 6.14 9.88 9.99
C ILE A 90 6.28 11.39 10.17
N TYR A 91 7.49 11.91 10.07
CA TYR A 91 7.80 13.33 10.33
C TYR A 91 8.36 14.03 9.11
N ALA A 92 8.03 15.31 8.95
CA ALA A 92 8.50 16.14 7.84
C ALA A 92 10.01 16.40 7.89
N SER A 93 10.61 16.30 9.08
CA SER A 93 12.07 16.35 9.25
C SER A 93 12.80 15.20 8.55
N GLU A 94 12.10 14.11 8.25
CA GLU A 94 12.68 12.94 7.58
C GLU A 94 12.11 12.74 6.17
N TRP A 95 10.79 12.91 6.01
CA TRP A 95 10.04 12.65 4.77
C TRP A 95 9.14 13.83 4.40
N PRO A 96 9.70 15.02 4.10
CA PRO A 96 8.92 16.24 3.88
C PRO A 96 7.97 16.13 2.70
N GLU A 97 8.39 15.51 1.60
CA GLU A 97 7.56 15.34 0.39
C GLU A 97 6.30 14.52 0.68
N LEU A 98 6.43 13.43 1.44
CA LEU A 98 5.29 12.57 1.78
C LEU A 98 4.36 13.20 2.81
N VAL A 99 4.90 13.92 3.79
CA VAL A 99 4.05 14.64 4.75
C VAL A 99 3.23 15.67 4.01
N PHE A 100 3.86 16.49 3.16
CA PHE A 100 3.15 17.47 2.34
C PHE A 100 2.08 16.83 1.45
N TYR A 101 2.38 15.70 0.80
CA TYR A 101 1.41 14.97 -0.01
C TYR A 101 0.12 14.58 0.75
N TYR A 102 0.22 14.26 2.03
CA TYR A 102 -0.96 13.86 2.82
C TYR A 102 -1.67 15.02 3.51
N THR A 103 -1.00 16.15 3.72
CA THR A 103 -1.54 17.26 4.50
C THR A 103 -1.90 18.49 3.67
N ASP A 104 -1.36 18.61 2.46
CA ASP A 104 -1.38 19.82 1.63
C ASP A 104 -0.88 21.08 2.38
N ASP A 105 -0.12 20.88 3.48
CA ASP A 105 0.38 21.94 4.36
C ASP A 105 1.91 21.86 4.45
N PRO A 106 2.64 22.87 3.93
CA PRO A 106 4.11 22.88 3.98
C PRO A 106 4.67 23.03 5.40
N ASN A 107 3.86 23.41 6.39
CA ASN A 107 4.27 23.54 7.78
C ASN A 107 3.90 22.33 8.64
N ALA A 108 3.26 21.32 8.07
CA ALA A 108 2.90 20.12 8.82
C ALA A 108 4.15 19.41 9.36
N HIS A 109 4.15 19.12 10.66
CA HIS A 109 5.28 18.45 11.31
C HIS A 109 5.30 16.93 11.07
N SER A 110 4.12 16.33 10.90
CA SER A 110 3.98 14.88 10.81
C SER A 110 2.65 14.48 10.17
N VAL A 111 2.56 13.21 9.78
CA VAL A 111 1.30 12.58 9.38
C VAL A 111 1.27 11.13 9.82
N GLN A 112 0.10 10.64 10.24
CA GLN A 112 -0.12 9.23 10.51
C GLN A 112 -0.50 8.50 9.22
N LEU A 113 0.23 7.43 8.91
CA LEU A 113 -0.07 6.57 7.77
C LEU A 113 -1.22 5.59 8.10
N SER A 114 -1.88 5.06 7.07
CA SER A 114 -2.85 3.98 7.23
C SER A 114 -2.17 2.68 7.67
N ASP A 115 -2.92 1.79 8.31
CA ASP A 115 -2.50 0.41 8.60
C ASP A 115 -3.23 -0.55 7.66
N PHE A 116 -2.49 -1.22 6.77
CA PHE A 116 -3.05 -2.19 5.82
C PHE A 116 -2.86 -3.64 6.26
N ARG A 117 -2.35 -3.89 7.48
CA ARG A 117 -2.12 -5.27 7.95
C ARG A 117 -3.46 -5.94 8.22
N GLY A 118 -3.79 -6.95 7.41
CA GLY A 118 -5.06 -7.69 7.53
C GLY A 118 -6.24 -7.06 6.80
N GLU A 119 -6.03 -5.92 6.12
CA GLU A 119 -7.10 -5.17 5.46
C GLU A 119 -7.22 -5.53 3.99
N PHE A 120 -8.46 -5.56 3.48
CA PHE A 120 -8.73 -5.61 2.06
C PHE A 120 -8.84 -4.20 1.47
N VAL A 121 -8.21 -3.99 0.30
CA VAL A 121 -8.29 -2.71 -0.41
C VAL A 121 -9.54 -2.71 -1.30
N ARG A 122 -10.28 -1.60 -1.28
CA ARG A 122 -11.39 -1.32 -2.20
C ARG A 122 -11.12 -0.05 -3.00
N GLY A 123 -11.63 0.00 -4.22
CA GLY A 123 -11.62 1.22 -5.03
C GLY A 123 -12.51 2.30 -4.42
N LEU A 124 -12.08 3.55 -4.56
CA LEU A 124 -12.91 4.72 -4.26
C LEU A 124 -14.04 4.80 -5.30
N ASP A 125 -15.20 5.35 -4.90
CA ASP A 125 -16.39 5.37 -5.76
C ASP A 125 -16.22 6.20 -7.03
N GLU A 126 -15.50 7.33 -6.94
CA GLU A 126 -15.16 8.24 -8.06
C GLU A 126 -16.31 8.54 -9.03
N GLY A 127 -17.53 8.65 -8.49
CA GLY A 127 -18.72 9.03 -9.26
C GLY A 127 -19.51 7.86 -9.83
N ARG A 128 -19.12 6.61 -9.59
CA ARG A 128 -19.88 5.42 -10.01
C ARG A 128 -21.20 5.27 -9.24
N GLY A 129 -21.26 5.71 -7.99
CA GLY A 129 -22.46 5.72 -7.17
C GLY A 129 -22.76 4.42 -6.40
N VAL A 130 -21.80 3.51 -6.28
CA VAL A 130 -21.94 2.23 -5.54
C VAL A 130 -21.56 2.37 -4.06
N ASP A 131 -20.56 3.18 -3.72
CA ASP A 131 -20.15 3.46 -2.33
C ASP A 131 -20.04 4.96 -2.12
N LYS A 132 -21.18 5.64 -2.32
CA LYS A 132 -21.27 7.09 -2.21
C LYS A 132 -20.81 7.56 -0.83
N ASN A 133 -20.13 8.70 -0.82
CA ASN A 133 -19.63 9.38 0.39
C ASN A 133 -18.45 8.70 1.10
N ARG A 134 -17.98 7.53 0.66
CA ARG A 134 -16.74 6.95 1.19
C ARG A 134 -15.57 7.86 0.87
N GLN A 135 -14.76 8.17 1.88
CA GLN A 135 -13.56 8.96 1.73
C GLN A 135 -12.33 8.07 1.62
N PRO A 136 -11.25 8.51 0.95
CA PRO A 136 -9.97 7.83 1.02
C PRO A 136 -9.51 7.66 2.48
N ARG A 137 -8.75 6.59 2.74
CA ARG A 137 -8.12 6.30 4.05
C ARG A 137 -9.09 6.06 5.22
N THR A 138 -10.38 5.84 4.96
CA THR A 138 -11.32 5.40 6.00
C THR A 138 -11.38 3.88 6.10
N TRP A 139 -11.46 3.37 7.32
CA TRP A 139 -11.69 1.95 7.60
C TRP A 139 -13.18 1.61 7.60
N GLN A 140 -13.52 0.38 7.26
CA GLN A 140 -14.89 -0.14 7.30
C GLN A 140 -14.88 -1.55 7.89
N ALA A 141 -15.79 -1.80 8.84
CA ALA A 141 -16.01 -3.13 9.38
C ALA A 141 -16.53 -4.10 8.32
N ASP A 142 -16.33 -5.40 8.56
CA ASP A 142 -16.93 -6.44 7.75
C ASP A 142 -18.47 -6.37 7.80
N MET A 143 -19.10 -6.79 6.72
CA MET A 143 -20.55 -6.88 6.63
C MET A 143 -20.92 -8.06 5.74
N VAL A 144 -21.90 -8.85 6.18
CA VAL A 144 -22.57 -9.85 5.35
C VAL A 144 -23.80 -9.20 4.74
N GLY A 145 -24.00 -9.39 3.44
CA GLY A 145 -25.21 -8.90 2.77
C GLY A 145 -26.47 -9.51 3.35
N GLU A 146 -27.58 -8.78 3.27
CA GLU A 146 -28.90 -9.27 3.64
C GLU A 146 -29.25 -10.54 2.84
N HIS A 147 -29.74 -11.56 3.54
CA HIS A 147 -30.21 -12.82 2.98
C HIS A 147 -31.20 -13.48 3.93
N ASP A 148 -32.07 -14.33 3.39
CA ASP A 148 -33.05 -15.13 4.13
C ASP A 148 -32.91 -16.63 3.85
N HIS A 149 -33.59 -17.43 4.67
CA HIS A 149 -33.60 -18.88 4.56
C HIS A 149 -35.03 -19.40 4.75
N ASP A 150 -35.51 -20.18 3.78
CA ASP A 150 -36.73 -20.97 3.94
C ASP A 150 -36.40 -22.26 4.71
N VAL A 151 -37.16 -22.53 5.76
CA VAL A 151 -37.07 -23.77 6.52
C VAL A 151 -38.29 -24.62 6.21
N GLN A 152 -38.09 -25.72 5.47
CA GLN A 152 -39.16 -26.67 5.18
C GLN A 152 -39.06 -27.88 6.11
N PHE A 153 -40.16 -28.18 6.80
CA PHE A 153 -40.32 -29.39 7.59
C PHE A 153 -41.15 -30.41 6.81
N THR A 154 -40.76 -31.69 6.80
CA THR A 154 -41.55 -32.79 6.23
C THR A 154 -41.86 -33.81 7.34
N ASN A 155 -43.07 -34.38 7.34
CA ASN A 155 -43.57 -35.32 8.36
C ASN A 155 -43.58 -34.78 9.79
N MET A 156 -44.18 -33.61 10.01
CA MET A 156 -44.45 -33.18 11.38
C MET A 156 -45.62 -34.00 11.92
N SER A 157 -45.33 -35.02 12.72
CA SER A 157 -46.37 -35.67 13.51
C SER A 157 -46.94 -34.67 14.51
N ASN A 158 -48.27 -34.59 14.62
CA ASN A 158 -48.99 -33.73 15.56
C ASN A 158 -48.80 -34.14 17.05
N ASP A 159 -47.81 -34.99 17.30
CA ASP A 159 -47.34 -35.36 18.61
C ASP A 159 -46.32 -34.29 19.02
N GLY A 160 -46.69 -33.43 19.98
CA GLY A 160 -45.99 -32.21 20.43
C GLY A 160 -44.52 -32.35 20.87
N THR A 161 -43.89 -33.47 20.57
CA THR A 161 -42.47 -33.79 20.73
C THR A 161 -41.60 -33.12 19.65
N TYR A 162 -42.07 -32.99 18.38
CA TYR A 162 -41.35 -32.30 17.30
C TYR A 162 -42.23 -31.21 16.67
N GLY A 163 -42.38 -30.10 17.41
CA GLY A 163 -43.34 -29.04 17.14
C GLY A 163 -43.31 -28.50 15.70
N SER A 164 -44.38 -28.80 14.96
CA SER A 164 -44.92 -27.90 13.95
C SER A 164 -45.69 -26.85 14.72
N ASP A 165 -45.28 -25.60 14.62
CA ASP A 165 -46.17 -24.45 14.74
C ASP A 165 -45.43 -23.25 14.15
N VAL A 166 -45.61 -23.01 12.86
CA VAL A 166 -45.46 -21.67 12.28
C VAL A 166 -46.84 -21.05 12.28
N ASP A 167 -47.32 -20.63 13.46
CA ASP A 167 -48.64 -20.03 13.57
C ASP A 167 -48.61 -18.57 13.13
N ARG A 168 -49.08 -18.32 11.91
CA ARG A 168 -49.57 -16.99 11.48
C ARG A 168 -51.06 -16.87 11.83
N GLY A 169 -51.45 -17.19 13.06
CA GLY A 169 -52.86 -17.30 13.42
C GLY A 169 -53.12 -17.20 14.92
N ASN A 170 -54.16 -16.44 15.26
CA ASN A 170 -54.55 -16.00 16.59
C ASN A 170 -55.13 -17.13 17.47
N GLY A 171 -54.42 -17.54 18.53
CA GLY A 171 -55.04 -18.04 19.76
C GLY A 171 -54.56 -19.40 20.31
N VAL A 172 -54.14 -19.35 21.59
CA VAL A 172 -54.00 -20.44 22.58
C VAL A 172 -52.69 -21.26 22.55
N GLY A 173 -51.76 -20.89 23.45
CA GLY A 173 -50.66 -21.77 23.90
C GLY A 173 -49.30 -21.51 23.24
N ALA A 174 -48.81 -20.26 23.28
CA ALA A 174 -47.54 -19.87 22.66
C ALA A 174 -46.32 -20.59 23.28
N HIS A 175 -45.96 -21.76 22.73
CA HIS A 175 -44.68 -22.41 22.97
C HIS A 175 -43.65 -21.87 21.98
N SER A 176 -43.01 -20.73 22.30
CA SER A 176 -41.89 -20.20 21.50
C SER A 176 -40.65 -21.10 21.64
N LYS A 177 -40.58 -22.20 20.89
CA LYS A 177 -39.33 -22.97 20.74
C LYS A 177 -38.40 -22.21 19.79
N VAL A 178 -37.34 -21.62 20.32
CA VAL A 178 -36.30 -20.98 19.51
C VAL A 178 -35.40 -22.08 18.93
N PHE A 179 -35.54 -22.35 17.63
CA PHE A 179 -34.60 -23.18 16.89
C PHE A 179 -33.35 -22.35 16.59
N LYS A 180 -32.27 -22.57 17.33
CA LYS A 180 -30.98 -21.94 17.06
C LYS A 180 -30.14 -22.85 16.20
N THR A 181 -29.56 -22.31 15.13
CA THR A 181 -28.43 -22.96 14.46
C THR A 181 -27.22 -22.93 15.39
N THR A 182 -26.34 -23.92 15.25
CA THR A 182 -25.02 -23.88 15.88
C THR A 182 -24.11 -22.92 15.13
N LYS A 183 -23.06 -22.43 15.79
CA LYS A 183 -22.00 -21.67 15.10
C LYS A 183 -21.35 -22.57 14.05
N SER A 184 -21.26 -22.07 12.82
CA SER A 184 -20.55 -22.72 11.71
C SER A 184 -19.51 -21.76 11.15
N GLY A 185 -18.38 -22.28 10.70
CA GLY A 185 -17.25 -21.49 10.19
C GLY A 185 -16.16 -21.20 11.23
N GLY A 186 -15.29 -20.24 10.92
CA GLY A 186 -14.17 -19.81 11.76
C GLY A 186 -14.39 -18.42 12.39
N TYR A 187 -13.32 -17.84 12.94
CA TYR A 187 -13.34 -16.51 13.57
C TYR A 187 -13.45 -15.32 12.59
N GLU A 188 -13.29 -15.58 11.28
CA GLU A 188 -13.19 -14.56 10.25
C GLU A 188 -13.94 -15.02 8.99
N THR A 189 -14.78 -14.16 8.43
CA THR A 189 -15.39 -14.34 7.11
C THR A 189 -14.48 -13.72 6.06
N ARG A 190 -13.83 -14.55 5.25
CA ARG A 190 -12.98 -14.07 4.15
C ARG A 190 -12.91 -15.05 2.99
N PRO A 191 -12.67 -14.57 1.76
CA PRO A 191 -12.27 -15.42 0.66
C PRO A 191 -10.86 -16.01 0.90
N ARG A 192 -10.43 -16.90 0.00
CA ARG A 192 -9.01 -17.27 -0.07
C ARG A 192 -8.18 -16.02 -0.38
N ASN A 193 -7.05 -15.85 0.28
CA ASN A 193 -6.12 -14.75 0.02
C ASN A 193 -4.66 -15.20 0.12
N GLN A 194 -3.77 -14.36 -0.40
CA GLN A 194 -2.32 -14.43 -0.18
C GLN A 194 -1.87 -13.09 0.39
N VAL A 195 -0.85 -13.13 1.26
CA VAL A 195 -0.41 -11.97 2.02
C VAL A 195 0.76 -11.29 1.31
N VAL A 196 0.69 -9.97 1.17
CA VAL A 196 1.76 -9.10 0.67
C VAL A 196 1.99 -7.94 1.63
N SER A 197 3.17 -7.35 1.57
CA SER A 197 3.52 -6.15 2.33
C SER A 197 3.18 -4.89 1.54
N HIS A 198 2.42 -4.00 2.16
CA HIS A 198 2.09 -2.68 1.60
C HIS A 198 3.10 -1.62 2.07
N CYS A 199 3.45 -0.71 1.18
CA CYS A 199 4.18 0.50 1.52
C CYS A 199 3.79 1.66 0.61
N VAL A 200 4.08 2.88 1.06
CA VAL A 200 3.87 4.11 0.30
C VAL A 200 5.22 4.72 -0.10
N ILE A 201 5.31 5.21 -1.33
CA ILE A 201 6.49 5.91 -1.83
C ILE A 201 6.60 7.28 -1.17
N ALA A 202 7.70 7.52 -0.47
CA ALA A 202 7.90 8.70 0.36
C ALA A 202 8.72 9.82 -0.27
N GLY A 203 9.23 9.61 -1.50
CA GLY A 203 10.11 10.57 -2.17
C GLY A 203 11.55 10.50 -1.65
N ASN A 204 12.24 11.64 -1.65
CA ASN A 204 13.59 11.74 -1.11
C ASN A 204 13.57 11.91 0.41
N LYS A 205 14.46 11.18 1.07
CA LYS A 205 14.73 11.40 2.49
C LYS A 205 15.44 12.76 2.67
N ALA A 206 15.06 13.54 3.68
CA ALA A 206 15.77 14.77 4.01
C ALA A 206 17.25 14.47 4.29
N THR A 207 18.14 15.26 3.70
CA THR A 207 19.57 15.20 4.01
C THR A 207 19.81 16.15 5.18
N ILE A 208 20.28 15.62 6.30
CA ILE A 208 20.77 16.42 7.45
C ILE A 208 22.14 16.98 7.09
#